data_AF-A0A7S0Z6M4-F1
#
_entry.id   AF-A0A7S0Z6M4-F1
#
_cell.length_a   1.000
_cell.length_b   1.000
_cell.length_c   1.000
_cell.angle_alpha   90.00
_cell.angle_beta   90.00
_cell.angle_gamma   90.00
#
_symmetry.space_group_name_H-M   'P 1'
#
loop_
_entity.id
_entity.type
_entity.pdbx_description
1 polymer ?
#
loop_
_entity_poly.entity_id
_entity_poly.type
_entity_poly.pdbx_seq_one_letter_code
_entity_poly.pdbx_strand_id
1 'polypeptide(L)'
;MTRASRARHAAGAREDVERVEDVFARASYASRAEALTRRRERAEQLRRARAAHASAANVECDILAQRERALARANARLSDMERAAFDVEVPCALATAESALSSARRACDAAVARAMRHLRALMPITIQNGAPGAAPRGIRACEFWIPDARDADGFDARELAAGLGVLMHFSALASRYLDAPRLHRGAHAGSESY
;
A
#
# COMPACT_ATOMS: atom_id res chain seq x y z
N MET A 1 -87.28 82.33 22.88
CA MET A 1 -85.88 82.32 22.39
C MET A 1 -85.68 83.45 21.39
N THR A 2 -84.78 84.40 21.67
CA THR A 2 -84.49 85.58 20.85
C THR A 2 -83.40 85.30 19.80
N ARG A 3 -83.41 86.05 18.68
CA ARG A 3 -82.47 85.94 17.54
C ARG A 3 -80.98 85.96 17.96
N ALA A 4 -80.66 86.65 19.05
CA ALA A 4 -79.32 86.74 19.65
C ALA A 4 -78.84 85.47 20.41
N SER A 5 -79.75 84.57 20.79
CA SER A 5 -79.41 83.28 21.42
C SER A 5 -79.01 82.24 20.36
N ARG A 6 -79.65 82.24 19.18
CA ARG A 6 -79.28 81.37 18.04
C ARG A 6 -77.90 81.73 17.46
N ALA A 7 -77.58 83.03 17.36
CA ALA A 7 -76.28 83.48 16.84
C ALA A 7 -75.10 83.06 17.75
N ARG A 8 -75.28 83.11 19.08
CA ARG A 8 -74.27 82.66 20.05
C ARG A 8 -74.09 81.14 20.06
N HIS A 9 -75.17 80.37 19.94
CA HIS A 9 -75.06 78.91 19.77
C HIS A 9 -74.41 78.51 18.44
N ALA A 10 -74.68 79.23 17.35
CA ALA A 10 -74.04 78.97 16.06
C ALA A 10 -72.55 79.35 16.04
N ALA A 11 -72.14 80.38 16.79
CA ALA A 11 -70.74 80.75 16.95
C ALA A 11 -69.97 79.73 17.81
N GLY A 12 -70.52 79.32 18.96
CA GLY A 12 -69.93 78.27 19.79
C GLY A 12 -69.82 76.92 19.07
N ALA A 13 -70.85 76.55 18.30
CA ALA A 13 -70.80 75.32 17.49
C ALA A 13 -69.74 75.37 16.38
N ARG A 14 -69.38 76.55 15.85
CA ARG A 14 -68.29 76.70 14.88
C ARG A 14 -66.92 76.59 15.55
N GLU A 15 -66.72 77.23 16.70
CA GLU A 15 -65.49 77.08 17.49
C GLU A 15 -65.28 75.64 17.97
N ASP A 16 -66.34 74.93 18.33
CA ASP A 16 -66.28 73.53 18.73
C ASP A 16 -65.92 72.62 17.54
N VAL A 17 -66.46 72.87 16.35
CA VAL A 17 -66.10 72.13 15.12
C VAL A 17 -64.64 72.40 14.73
N GLU A 18 -64.20 73.65 14.77
CA GLU A 18 -62.83 74.03 14.43
C GLU A 18 -61.82 73.43 15.42
N ARG A 19 -62.15 73.38 16.72
CA ARG A 19 -61.37 72.64 17.73
C ARG A 19 -61.30 71.14 17.45
N VAL A 20 -62.40 70.52 17.05
CA VAL A 20 -62.44 69.08 16.75
C VAL A 20 -61.60 68.77 15.51
N GLU A 21 -61.66 69.60 14.47
CA GLU A 21 -60.82 69.47 13.28
C GLU A 21 -59.33 69.65 13.60
N ASP A 22 -58.98 70.62 14.45
CA ASP A 22 -57.60 70.87 14.85
C ASP A 22 -57.01 69.72 15.69
N VAL A 23 -57.83 69.12 16.57
CA VAL A 23 -57.48 67.90 17.33
C VAL A 23 -57.32 66.71 16.39
N PHE A 24 -58.20 66.55 15.41
CA PHE A 24 -58.10 65.48 14.39
C PHE A 24 -56.86 65.62 13.51
N ALA A 25 -56.55 66.84 13.07
CA ALA A 25 -55.36 67.13 12.28
C ALA A 25 -54.09 66.79 13.07
N ARG A 26 -53.99 67.24 14.33
CA ARG A 26 -52.85 66.91 15.21
C ARG A 26 -52.72 65.42 15.46
N ALA A 27 -53.83 64.71 15.69
CA ALA A 27 -53.83 63.25 15.84
C ALA A 27 -53.37 62.53 14.56
N SER A 28 -53.78 63.02 13.38
CA SER A 28 -53.36 62.48 12.08
C SER A 28 -51.86 62.68 11.82
N TYR A 29 -51.33 63.87 12.13
CA TYR A 29 -49.89 64.16 12.02
C TYR A 29 -49.08 63.33 13.01
N ALA A 30 -49.51 63.21 14.27
CA ALA A 30 -48.86 62.36 15.27
C ALA A 30 -48.82 60.89 14.83
N SER A 31 -49.95 60.36 14.33
CA SER A 31 -50.03 58.99 13.81
C SER A 31 -49.12 58.76 12.60
N ARG A 32 -49.02 59.73 11.67
CA ARG A 32 -48.04 59.67 10.55
C ARG A 32 -46.60 59.75 11.02
N ALA A 33 -46.30 60.58 12.02
CA ALA A 33 -44.97 60.71 12.57
C ALA A 33 -44.53 59.39 13.24
N GLU A 34 -45.41 58.75 14.01
CA GLU A 34 -45.17 57.43 14.60
C GLU A 34 -45.03 56.32 13.54
N ALA A 35 -45.82 56.36 12.47
CA ALA A 35 -45.68 55.40 11.38
C ALA A 35 -44.32 55.52 10.69
N LEU A 36 -43.80 56.75 10.54
CA LEU A 36 -42.48 57.01 9.98
C LEU A 36 -41.35 56.54 10.91
N THR A 37 -41.45 56.75 12.23
CA THR A 37 -40.44 56.26 13.18
C THR A 37 -40.39 54.74 13.20
N ARG A 38 -41.54 54.05 13.30
CA ARG A 38 -41.62 52.58 13.22
C ARG A 38 -41.05 52.04 11.91
N ARG A 39 -41.26 52.74 10.79
CA ARG A 39 -40.71 52.34 9.48
C ARG A 39 -39.19 52.50 9.43
N ARG A 40 -38.64 53.55 10.05
CA ARG A 40 -37.18 53.74 10.18
C ARG A 40 -36.55 52.68 11.08
N GLU A 41 -37.15 52.40 12.23
CA GLU A 41 -36.69 51.35 13.15
C GLU A 41 -36.69 49.96 12.49
N ARG A 42 -37.74 49.61 11.75
CA ARG A 42 -37.78 48.36 10.96
C ARG A 42 -36.70 48.31 9.90
N ALA A 43 -36.45 49.43 9.20
CA ALA A 43 -35.40 49.48 8.19
C ALA A 43 -33.99 49.34 8.80
N GLU A 44 -33.76 49.91 9.98
CA GLU A 44 -32.52 49.73 10.73
C GLU A 44 -32.35 48.30 11.26
N GLN A 45 -33.42 47.70 11.79
CA GLN A 45 -33.41 46.30 12.22
C GLN A 45 -33.06 45.36 11.05
N LEU A 46 -33.66 45.57 9.87
CA LEU A 46 -33.33 44.80 8.67
C LEU A 46 -31.88 45.01 8.21
N ARG A 47 -31.35 46.24 8.31
CA ARG A 47 -29.93 46.51 8.04
C ARG A 47 -29.01 45.77 9.00
N ARG A 48 -29.30 45.80 10.31
CA ARG A 48 -28.53 45.07 11.32
C ARG A 48 -28.59 43.57 11.10
N ALA A 49 -29.77 43.02 10.79
CA ALA A 49 -29.94 41.60 10.48
C ALA A 49 -29.13 41.18 9.24
N ARG A 50 -29.14 41.98 8.17
CA ARG A 50 -28.31 41.73 6.97
C ARG A 50 -26.82 41.80 7.27
N ALA A 51 -26.37 42.78 8.06
CA ALA A 51 -24.97 42.88 8.46
C ALA A 51 -24.53 41.68 9.31
N ALA A 52 -25.37 41.25 10.25
CA ALA A 52 -25.12 40.05 11.06
C ALA A 52 -25.03 38.78 10.19
N HIS A 53 -25.94 38.61 9.23
CA HIS A 53 -25.91 37.48 8.31
C HIS A 53 -24.67 37.50 7.39
N ALA A 54 -24.27 38.67 6.88
CA ALA A 54 -23.05 38.80 6.08
C ALA A 54 -21.80 38.47 6.91
N SER A 55 -21.75 38.93 8.16
CA SER A 55 -20.68 38.60 9.10
C SER A 55 -20.59 37.09 9.36
N ALA A 56 -21.73 36.44 9.62
CA ALA A 56 -21.78 34.99 9.83
C ALA A 56 -21.29 34.21 8.60
N ALA A 57 -21.70 34.61 7.40
CA ALA A 57 -21.25 33.98 6.16
C ALA A 57 -19.73 34.14 5.93
N ASN A 58 -19.15 35.28 6.29
CA ASN A 58 -17.71 35.50 6.20
C ASN A 58 -16.94 34.58 7.16
N VAL A 59 -17.42 34.45 8.41
CA VAL A 59 -16.81 33.54 9.40
C VAL A 59 -16.86 32.08 8.92
N GLU A 60 -17.97 31.66 8.31
CA GLU A 60 -18.10 30.32 7.73
C GLU A 60 -17.11 30.09 6.58
N CYS A 61 -16.96 31.07 5.68
CA CYS A 61 -15.95 31.00 4.61
C CYS A 61 -14.53 30.88 5.18
N ASP A 62 -14.21 31.64 6.22
CA ASP A 62 -12.89 31.58 6.87
C ASP A 62 -12.62 30.22 7.51
N ILE A 63 -13.63 29.62 8.16
CA ILE A 63 -13.53 28.27 8.75
C ILE A 63 -13.28 27.23 7.66
N LEU A 64 -14.01 27.30 6.54
CA LEU A 64 -13.82 26.39 5.42
C LEU A 64 -12.41 26.53 4.82
N ALA A 65 -11.94 27.76 4.59
CA ALA A 65 -10.60 28.00 4.08
C ALA A 65 -9.50 27.51 5.04
N GLN A 66 -9.68 27.66 6.35
CA GLN A 66 -8.76 27.11 7.34
C GLN A 66 -8.75 25.58 7.32
N ARG A 67 -9.92 24.95 7.21
CA ARG A 67 -10.05 23.50 7.10
C ARG A 67 -9.36 22.96 5.86
N GLU A 68 -9.56 23.59 4.70
CA GLU A 68 -8.89 23.19 3.46
C GLU A 68 -7.38 23.28 3.58
N ARG A 69 -6.85 24.37 4.16
CA ARG A 69 -5.41 24.52 4.42
C ARG A 69 -4.89 23.44 5.37
N ALA A 70 -5.64 23.09 6.41
CA ALA A 70 -5.27 22.03 7.34
C ALA A 70 -5.23 20.65 6.64
N LEU A 71 -6.23 20.34 5.82
CA LEU A 71 -6.27 19.10 5.03
C LEU A 71 -5.13 19.03 4.01
N ALA A 72 -4.84 20.13 3.31
CA ALA A 72 -3.72 20.19 2.37
C ALA A 72 -2.37 19.90 3.07
N ARG A 73 -2.15 20.46 4.26
CA ARG A 73 -0.95 20.16 5.08
C ARG A 73 -0.90 18.71 5.53
N ALA A 74 -2.03 18.13 5.93
CA ALA A 74 -2.09 16.73 6.34
C ALA A 74 -1.76 15.80 5.16
N ASN A 75 -2.34 16.05 3.98
CA ASN A 75 -2.09 15.27 2.78
C ASN A 75 -0.63 15.38 2.32
N ALA A 76 -0.04 16.58 2.36
CA ALA A 76 1.38 16.74 2.03
C ALA A 76 2.29 15.91 2.96
N ARG A 77 2.01 15.91 4.27
CA ARG A 77 2.74 15.08 5.24
C ARG A 77 2.59 13.58 4.95
N LEU A 78 1.39 13.12 4.61
CA LEU A 78 1.16 11.73 4.23
C LEU A 78 1.98 11.36 2.99
N SER A 79 1.97 12.19 1.95
CA SER A 79 2.76 11.95 0.74
C SER A 79 4.26 11.95 0.99
N ASP A 80 4.77 12.81 1.88
CA ASP A 80 6.19 12.81 2.25
C ASP A 80 6.57 11.54 3.03
N MET A 81 5.70 11.06 3.92
CA MET A 81 5.89 9.79 4.62
C MET A 81 5.83 8.60 3.67
N GLU A 82 4.90 8.58 2.71
CA GLU A 82 4.82 7.56 1.67
C GLU A 82 6.11 7.53 0.84
N ARG A 83 6.60 8.70 0.40
CA ARG A 83 7.87 8.79 -0.32
C ARG A 83 9.04 8.27 0.51
N ALA A 84 9.15 8.65 1.78
CA ALA A 84 10.21 8.15 2.65
C ALA A 84 10.18 6.62 2.82
N ALA A 85 8.98 6.04 2.95
CA ALA A 85 8.82 4.59 3.00
C ALA A 85 9.28 3.91 1.70
N PHE A 86 8.91 4.45 0.54
CA PHE A 86 9.31 3.90 -0.77
C PHE A 86 10.78 4.12 -1.12
N ASP A 87 11.37 5.26 -0.75
CA ASP A 87 12.73 5.63 -1.11
C ASP A 87 13.78 5.00 -0.17
N VAL A 88 13.42 4.72 1.08
CA VAL A 88 14.38 4.26 2.11
C VAL A 88 13.98 2.92 2.71
N GLU A 89 12.78 2.81 3.27
CA GLU A 89 12.40 1.63 4.07
C GLU A 89 12.25 0.37 3.20
N VAL A 90 11.55 0.48 2.07
CA VAL A 90 11.34 -0.63 1.14
C VAL A 90 12.67 -1.15 0.56
N PRO A 91 13.58 -0.31 0.04
CA PRO A 91 14.89 -0.77 -0.43
C PRO A 91 15.74 -1.42 0.67
N CYS A 92 15.75 -0.85 1.88
CA CYS A 92 16.49 -1.45 3.00
C CYS A 92 15.95 -2.84 3.38
N ALA A 93 14.63 -3.00 3.42
CA ALA A 93 13.98 -4.27 3.70
C ALA A 93 14.29 -5.30 2.61
N LEU A 94 14.23 -4.90 1.33
CA LEU A 94 14.56 -5.76 0.19
C LEU A 94 16.02 -6.21 0.24
N ALA A 95 16.97 -5.28 0.44
CA ALA A 95 18.39 -5.60 0.55
C ALA A 95 18.69 -6.59 1.70
N THR A 96 17.99 -6.44 2.83
CA THR A 96 18.09 -7.37 3.96
C THR A 96 17.57 -8.76 3.58
N ALA A 97 16.43 -8.85 2.90
CA ALA A 97 15.86 -10.10 2.43
C ALA A 97 16.75 -10.81 1.39
N GLU A 98 17.31 -10.06 0.43
CA GLU A 98 18.23 -10.58 -0.58
C GLU A 98 19.53 -11.13 0.03
N SER A 99 20.08 -10.43 1.03
CA SER A 99 21.26 -10.87 1.78
C SER A 99 20.99 -12.16 2.56
N ALA A 100 19.83 -12.27 3.21
CA ALA A 100 19.39 -13.47 3.91
C ALA A 100 19.23 -14.66 2.95
N LEU A 101 18.57 -14.45 1.81
CA LEU A 101 18.41 -15.48 0.77
C LEU A 101 19.76 -15.95 0.22
N SER A 102 20.66 -15.01 -0.09
CA SER A 102 22.01 -15.33 -0.59
C SER A 102 22.81 -16.14 0.43
N SER A 103 22.67 -15.83 1.71
CA SER A 103 23.33 -16.56 2.79
C SER A 103 22.76 -17.97 2.98
N ALA A 104 21.42 -18.12 2.89
CA ALA A 104 20.77 -19.43 2.93
C ALA A 104 21.18 -20.31 1.75
N ARG A 105 21.27 -19.75 0.54
CA ARG A 105 21.76 -20.46 -0.66
C ARG A 105 23.18 -20.97 -0.46
N ARG A 106 24.12 -20.10 -0.01
CA ARG A 106 25.50 -20.52 0.28
C ARG A 106 25.57 -21.63 1.34
N ALA A 107 24.73 -21.57 2.37
CA ALA A 107 24.67 -22.61 3.39
C ALA A 107 24.16 -23.95 2.82
N CYS A 108 23.15 -23.90 1.95
CA CYS A 108 22.65 -25.06 1.21
C CYS A 108 23.75 -25.65 0.30
N ASP A 109 24.40 -24.83 -0.51
CA ASP A 109 25.50 -25.25 -1.40
C ASP A 109 26.64 -25.90 -0.60
N ALA A 110 27.00 -25.34 0.55
CA ALA A 110 28.01 -25.92 1.43
C ALA A 110 27.57 -27.26 2.03
N ALA A 111 26.29 -27.41 2.35
CA ALA A 111 25.72 -28.67 2.83
C ALA A 111 25.70 -29.74 1.73
N VAL A 112 25.28 -29.38 0.52
CA VAL A 112 25.32 -30.24 -0.67
C VAL A 112 26.76 -30.68 -0.96
N ALA A 113 27.73 -29.76 -0.94
CA ALA A 113 29.13 -30.08 -1.17
C ALA A 113 29.69 -31.02 -0.09
N ARG A 114 29.30 -30.85 1.19
CA ARG A 114 29.65 -31.80 2.27
C ARG A 114 29.04 -33.18 2.02
N ALA A 115 27.75 -33.23 1.69
CA ALA A 115 27.06 -34.49 1.38
C ALA A 115 27.74 -35.22 0.23
N MET A 116 28.05 -34.52 -0.87
CA MET A 116 28.75 -35.11 -2.02
C MET A 116 30.15 -35.63 -1.67
N ARG A 117 30.90 -34.95 -0.79
CA ARG A 117 32.18 -35.47 -0.27
C ARG A 117 32.00 -36.76 0.53
N HIS A 118 30.99 -36.83 1.40
CA HIS A 118 30.69 -38.05 2.15
C HIS A 118 30.22 -39.19 1.24
N LEU A 119 29.35 -38.92 0.26
CA LEU A 119 28.93 -39.91 -0.72
C LEU A 119 30.10 -40.47 -1.53
N ARG A 120 31.02 -39.58 -1.95
CA ARG A 120 32.27 -40.00 -2.63
C ARG A 120 33.19 -40.84 -1.74
N ALA A 121 33.20 -40.58 -0.44
CA ALA A 121 33.98 -41.39 0.50
C ALA A 121 33.37 -42.79 0.70
N LEU A 122 32.04 -42.93 0.64
CA LEU A 122 31.34 -44.22 0.74
C LEU A 122 31.47 -45.07 -0.53
N MET A 123 31.69 -44.45 -1.69
CA MET A 123 31.95 -45.16 -2.94
C MET A 123 33.24 -44.61 -3.59
N PRO A 124 34.40 -45.22 -3.31
CA PRO A 124 35.64 -44.79 -3.91
C PRO A 124 35.60 -45.03 -5.42
N ILE A 125 35.47 -43.94 -6.17
CA ILE A 125 35.60 -43.92 -7.62
C ILE A 125 36.95 -43.29 -7.95
N THR A 126 37.82 -44.06 -8.59
CA THR A 126 39.14 -43.61 -9.05
C THR A 126 39.22 -43.74 -10.57
N ILE A 127 39.72 -42.69 -11.23
CA ILE A 127 39.98 -42.70 -12.66
C ILE A 127 41.40 -43.22 -12.84
N GLN A 128 41.57 -44.32 -13.55
CA GLN A 128 42.89 -44.82 -13.89
C GLN A 128 43.36 -44.15 -15.17
N ASN A 129 44.20 -43.12 -14.99
CA ASN A 129 44.83 -42.43 -16.11
C ASN A 129 45.96 -43.29 -16.68
N GLY A 130 46.08 -43.30 -18.01
CA GLY A 130 47.28 -43.78 -18.68
C GLY A 130 48.45 -42.79 -18.53
N ALA A 131 49.46 -42.94 -19.38
CA ALA A 131 50.55 -41.97 -19.48
C ALA A 131 50.01 -40.54 -19.69
N PRO A 132 50.71 -39.49 -19.22
CA PRO A 132 50.27 -38.10 -19.42
C PRO A 132 50.03 -37.79 -20.91
N GLY A 133 48.82 -37.36 -21.24
CA GLY A 133 48.36 -37.13 -22.63
C GLY A 133 47.64 -38.31 -23.28
N ALA A 134 47.57 -39.48 -22.63
CA ALA A 134 46.79 -40.62 -23.08
C ALA A 134 45.34 -40.56 -22.55
N ALA A 135 44.42 -41.23 -23.26
CA ALA A 135 43.07 -41.45 -22.78
C ALA A 135 43.10 -42.25 -21.45
N PRO A 136 42.12 -42.03 -20.53
CA PRO A 136 41.99 -42.85 -19.34
C PRO A 136 41.84 -44.33 -19.73
N ARG A 137 42.47 -45.24 -18.99
CA ARG A 137 42.38 -46.69 -19.25
C ARG A 137 41.03 -47.27 -18.79
N GLY A 138 40.43 -46.63 -17.79
CA GLY A 138 39.15 -47.03 -17.22
C GLY A 138 38.91 -46.41 -15.85
N ILE A 139 37.84 -46.86 -15.19
CA ILE A 139 37.38 -46.37 -13.89
C ILE A 139 37.37 -47.55 -12.92
N ARG A 140 37.82 -47.35 -11.67
CA ARG A 140 37.54 -48.29 -10.58
C ARG A 140 36.45 -47.72 -9.68
N ALA A 141 35.36 -48.45 -9.52
CA ALA A 141 34.25 -48.11 -8.63
C ALA A 141 34.14 -49.17 -7.52
N CYS A 142 34.41 -48.79 -6.26
CA CYS A 142 34.45 -49.73 -5.13
C CYS A 142 35.29 -50.98 -5.43
N GLU A 143 36.49 -50.74 -5.96
CA GLU A 143 37.48 -51.75 -6.36
C GLU A 143 37.21 -52.49 -7.67
N PHE A 144 35.97 -52.51 -8.19
CA PHE A 144 35.60 -53.14 -9.45
C PHE A 144 36.12 -52.36 -10.67
N TRP A 145 36.76 -53.06 -11.60
CA TRP A 145 37.25 -52.49 -12.85
C TRP A 145 36.14 -52.27 -13.88
N ILE A 146 36.14 -51.08 -14.47
CA ILE A 146 35.30 -50.69 -15.60
C ILE A 146 36.25 -50.21 -16.70
N PRO A 147 36.56 -51.04 -17.70
CA PRO A 147 37.45 -50.69 -18.81
C PRO A 147 36.86 -49.55 -19.64
N ASP A 148 37.73 -48.73 -20.22
CA ASP A 148 37.33 -47.84 -21.33
C ASP A 148 37.12 -48.66 -22.62
N ALA A 149 36.37 -48.14 -23.58
CA ALA A 149 36.09 -48.79 -24.87
C ALA A 149 37.35 -49.09 -25.70
N ARG A 150 38.49 -48.49 -25.33
CA ARG A 150 39.81 -48.66 -25.97
C ARG A 150 40.73 -49.60 -25.18
N ASP A 151 40.25 -50.16 -24.07
CA ASP A 151 41.03 -51.10 -23.28
C ASP A 151 41.20 -52.42 -24.03
N ALA A 152 42.44 -52.86 -24.17
CA ALA A 152 42.82 -54.08 -24.89
C ALA A 152 43.01 -55.28 -23.95
N ASP A 153 42.99 -55.06 -22.63
CA ASP A 153 43.36 -56.07 -21.63
C ASP A 153 42.20 -57.05 -21.29
N GLY A 154 41.03 -56.86 -21.92
CA GLY A 154 39.82 -57.66 -21.67
C GLY A 154 39.17 -57.35 -20.32
N PHE A 155 37.99 -57.93 -20.06
CA PHE A 155 37.29 -57.71 -18.78
C PHE A 155 36.50 -58.94 -18.33
N ASP A 156 36.34 -59.11 -17.01
CA ASP A 156 35.37 -60.04 -16.44
C ASP A 156 33.98 -59.38 -16.48
N ALA A 157 33.03 -60.03 -17.15
CA ALA A 157 31.66 -59.55 -17.27
C ALA A 157 30.97 -59.35 -15.91
N ARG A 158 31.30 -60.16 -14.90
CA ARG A 158 30.75 -60.03 -13.54
C ARG A 158 31.32 -58.82 -12.83
N GLU A 159 32.62 -58.57 -12.98
CA GLU A 159 33.30 -57.41 -12.42
C GLU A 159 32.78 -56.11 -13.04
N LEU A 160 32.64 -56.10 -14.37
CA LEU A 160 32.05 -54.99 -15.12
C LEU A 160 30.62 -54.69 -14.65
N ALA A 161 29.78 -55.72 -14.56
CA ALA A 161 28.38 -55.55 -14.17
C ALA A 161 28.26 -55.06 -12.71
N ALA A 162 29.10 -55.55 -11.79
CA ALA A 162 29.16 -55.06 -10.42
C ALA A 162 29.61 -53.58 -10.36
N GLY A 163 30.66 -53.21 -11.09
CA GLY A 163 31.14 -51.84 -11.19
C GLY A 163 30.08 -50.88 -11.76
N LEU A 164 29.41 -51.27 -12.84
CA LEU A 164 28.31 -50.50 -13.44
C LEU A 164 27.13 -50.36 -12.48
N GLY A 165 26.77 -51.42 -11.76
CA GLY A 165 25.73 -51.40 -10.73
C GLY A 165 26.02 -50.40 -9.60
N VAL A 166 27.28 -50.34 -9.13
CA VAL A 166 27.74 -49.36 -8.14
C VAL A 166 27.64 -47.94 -8.68
N LEU A 167 28.08 -47.69 -9.92
CA LEU A 167 27.98 -46.36 -10.53
C LEU A 167 26.52 -45.93 -10.73
N MET A 168 25.64 -46.84 -11.16
CA MET A 168 24.22 -46.57 -11.27
C MET A 168 23.61 -46.23 -9.90
N HIS A 169 23.95 -47.00 -8.86
CA HIS A 169 23.50 -46.72 -7.50
C HIS A 169 23.97 -45.34 -7.00
N PHE A 170 25.23 -44.98 -7.25
CA PHE A 170 25.73 -43.63 -6.96
C PHE A 170 24.95 -42.54 -7.68
N SER A 171 24.71 -42.69 -8.99
CA SER A 171 23.97 -41.70 -9.77
C SER A 171 22.55 -41.49 -9.23
N ALA A 172 21.89 -42.58 -8.78
CA ALA A 172 20.56 -42.52 -8.21
C ALA A 172 20.53 -41.89 -6.81
N LEU A 173 21.55 -42.17 -6.00
CA LEU A 173 21.72 -41.56 -4.68
C LEU A 173 22.02 -40.06 -4.81
N ALA A 174 22.95 -39.69 -5.70
CA ALA A 174 23.27 -38.31 -6.02
C ALA A 174 22.05 -37.55 -6.54
N SER A 175 21.26 -38.14 -7.45
CA SER A 175 20.02 -37.53 -7.95
C SER A 175 19.01 -37.27 -6.82
N ARG A 176 18.84 -38.21 -5.87
CA ARG A 176 17.97 -38.02 -4.70
C ARG A 176 18.47 -36.91 -3.77
N TYR A 177 19.79 -36.81 -3.57
CA TYR A 177 20.38 -35.80 -2.69
C TYR A 177 20.40 -34.40 -3.31
N LEU A 178 20.53 -34.31 -4.64
CA LEU A 178 20.56 -33.06 -5.39
C LEU A 178 19.16 -32.59 -5.81
N ASP A 179 18.11 -33.35 -5.48
CA ASP A 179 16.74 -33.16 -5.96
C ASP A 179 16.68 -32.99 -7.49
N ALA A 180 17.58 -33.68 -8.20
CA ALA A 180 17.67 -33.63 -9.64
C ALA A 180 16.80 -34.76 -10.23
N PRO A 181 16.07 -34.50 -11.33
CA PRO A 181 15.34 -35.55 -12.02
C PRO A 181 16.32 -36.66 -12.44
N ARG A 182 15.98 -37.90 -12.12
CA ARG A 182 16.78 -39.07 -12.51
C ARG A 182 16.90 -39.10 -14.04
N LEU A 183 18.13 -39.11 -14.53
CA LEU A 183 18.42 -39.18 -15.96
C LEU A 183 18.00 -40.53 -16.59
N HIS A 184 17.76 -41.56 -15.77
CA HIS A 184 17.46 -42.92 -16.21
C HIS A 184 16.52 -43.64 -15.23
N ARG A 185 15.61 -44.45 -15.77
CA ARG A 185 14.66 -45.32 -15.03
C ARG A 185 15.22 -46.73 -14.79
N GLY A 186 16.50 -46.83 -14.46
CA GLY A 186 17.14 -48.13 -14.23
C GLY A 186 16.70 -48.77 -12.90
N ALA A 187 16.65 -50.09 -12.85
CA ALA A 187 16.44 -50.86 -11.63
C ALA A 187 17.81 -51.21 -11.02
N HIS A 188 17.99 -50.90 -9.73
CA HIS A 188 19.26 -51.13 -9.05
C HIS A 188 19.25 -52.48 -8.33
N ALA A 189 20.03 -53.44 -8.83
CA ALA A 189 20.13 -54.80 -8.31
C ALA A 189 21.58 -55.32 -8.27
N GLY A 190 22.54 -54.45 -7.90
CA GLY A 190 23.96 -54.84 -7.87
C GLY A 190 24.47 -55.19 -9.26
N SER A 191 25.08 -56.37 -9.43
CA SER A 191 25.56 -56.86 -10.73
C SER A 191 24.44 -57.19 -11.73
N GLU A 192 23.18 -57.17 -11.30
CA GLU A 192 22.01 -57.39 -12.16
C GLU A 192 21.25 -56.09 -12.47
N SER A 193 21.90 -54.94 -12.29
CA SER A 193 21.29 -53.63 -12.59
C SER A 193 21.08 -53.45 -14.10
N TYR A 194 19.96 -52.85 -14.50
CA TYR A 194 19.59 -52.56 -15.89
C TYR A 194 18.89 -51.20 -16.02
#